data_AF-A0A915SCF6-F1
#
_entry.id   AF-A0A915SCF6-F1
#
_cell.length_a   1.000
_cell.length_b   1.000
_cell.length_c   1.000
_cell.angle_alpha   90.00
_cell.angle_beta   90.00
_cell.angle_gamma   90.00
#
_symmetry.space_group_name_H-M   'P 1'
#
loop_
_entity.id
_entity.type
_entity.pdbx_description
1 polymer ?
#
loop_
_entity_poly.entity_id
_entity_poly.type
_entity_poly.pdbx_seq_one_letter_code
_entity_poly.pdbx_strand_id
1 'polypeptide(L)'
;MNITEILILIRQKNELNYIYSQELLDREYHIDINTDIIKVITGIRRSGKSTLALLSLKDKNFGYINFDERELLNFNLTDIENLIF
;
A
#
# COMPACT_ATOMS: atom_id res chain seq x y z
N MET A 1 -0.66 -18.78 7.47
CA MET A 1 0.35 -17.71 7.38
C MET A 1 1.54 -18.06 8.26
N ASN A 2 2.75 -18.12 7.71
CA ASN A 2 3.98 -18.41 8.44
C ASN A 2 4.49 -17.16 9.21
N ILE A 3 5.47 -17.32 10.10
CA ILE A 3 5.99 -16.21 10.93
C ILE A 3 6.58 -15.08 10.08
N THR A 4 7.28 -15.41 8.99
CA THR A 4 7.89 -14.43 8.08
C THR A 4 6.83 -13.57 7.40
N GLU A 5 5.74 -14.17 6.92
CA GLU A 5 4.60 -13.50 6.31
C GLU A 5 3.94 -12.51 7.29
N ILE A 6 3.73 -12.94 8.53
CA ILE A 6 3.20 -12.08 9.60
C ILE A 6 4.12 -10.89 9.86
N LEU A 7 5.44 -11.11 9.93
CA LEU A 7 6.40 -10.04 10.19
C LEU A 7 6.43 -8.99 9.06
N ILE A 8 6.32 -9.44 7.81
CA ILE A 8 6.22 -8.57 6.63
C ILE A 8 4.98 -7.68 6.73
N LEU A 9 3.81 -8.26 7.00
CA LEU A 9 2.58 -7.49 7.17
C LEU A 9 2.67 -6.47 8.30
N ILE A 10 3.22 -6.87 9.44
CA ILE A 10 3.39 -5.97 10.59
C ILE A 10 4.30 -4.79 10.21
N ARG A 11 5.40 -5.06 9.50
CA ARG A 11 6.34 -4.02 9.04
C ARG A 11 5.65 -3.05 8.09
N GLN A 12 4.96 -3.54 7.07
CA GLN A 12 4.24 -2.72 6.11
C GLN A 12 3.13 -1.89 6.78
N LYS A 13 2.38 -2.49 7.71
CA LYS A 13 1.38 -1.78 8.51
C LYS A 13 1.99 -0.67 9.36
N ASN A 14 3.15 -0.92 9.98
CA ASN A 14 3.87 0.09 10.75
C ASN A 14 4.38 1.24 9.86
N GLU A 15 4.85 0.94 8.65
CA GLU A 15 5.23 1.95 7.66
C GLU A 15 4.04 2.85 7.30
N LEU A 16 2.88 2.26 7.00
CA LEU A 16 1.66 3.01 6.72
C LEU A 16 1.24 3.90 7.89
N ASN A 17 1.23 3.35 9.11
CA ASN A 17 0.91 4.12 10.32
C ASN A 17 1.89 5.27 10.54
N TYR A 18 3.18 5.05 10.27
CA TYR A 18 4.18 6.11 10.33
C TYR A 18 3.93 7.21 9.30
N ILE A 19 3.55 6.87 8.07
CA ILE A 19 3.20 7.84 7.03
C ILE A 19 1.96 8.66 7.45
N TYR A 20 0.93 8.00 7.98
CA TYR A 20 -0.30 8.67 8.43
C TYR A 20 -0.11 9.53 9.69
N SER A 21 0.93 9.28 10.49
CA SER A 21 1.24 10.13 11.65
C SER A 21 1.97 11.42 11.26
N GLN A 22 2.46 11.52 10.02
CA GLN A 22 3.07 12.75 9.52
C GLN A 22 2.00 13.79 9.18
N GLU A 23 2.40 15.06 9.18
CA GLU A 23 1.57 16.14 8.67
C GLU A 23 1.53 16.06 7.13
N LEU A 24 0.49 15.40 6.61
CA LEU A 24 0.27 15.25 5.18
C LEU A 24 -0.60 16.39 4.67
N LEU A 25 -0.13 17.06 3.61
CA LEU A 25 -0.94 18.05 2.89
C LEU A 25 -2.04 17.34 2.10
N ASP A 26 -3.27 17.77 2.31
CA ASP A 26 -4.38 17.38 1.45
C ASP A 26 -4.12 17.84 0.01
N ARG A 27 -4.57 17.02 -0.92
CA ARG A 27 -4.40 17.23 -2.36
C ARG A 27 -5.75 17.64 -2.93
N GLU A 28 -5.78 18.69 -3.74
CA GLU A 28 -7.00 19.09 -4.48
C GLU A 28 -7.45 18.01 -5.48
N TYR A 29 -6.53 17.13 -5.89
CA TYR A 29 -6.80 16.05 -6.81
C TYR A 29 -7.28 14.79 -6.07
N HIS A 30 -8.52 14.40 -6.35
CA HIS A 30 -9.11 13.16 -5.83
C HIS A 30 -9.11 12.07 -6.90
N ILE A 31 -8.58 10.90 -6.54
CA ILE A 31 -8.69 9.70 -7.37
C ILE A 31 -10.02 9.03 -7.03
N ASP A 32 -10.91 8.90 -8.03
CA ASP A 32 -12.11 8.09 -7.86
C ASP A 32 -11.75 6.61 -7.83
N ILE A 33 -11.90 6.01 -6.65
CA ILE A 33 -11.62 4.60 -6.37
C ILE A 33 -12.86 3.70 -6.52
N ASN A 34 -14.06 4.27 -6.70
CA ASN A 34 -15.31 3.51 -6.79
C ASN A 34 -15.64 3.14 -8.25
N THR A 35 -14.63 2.71 -8.99
CA THR A 35 -14.76 2.33 -10.41
C THR A 35 -14.01 1.03 -10.66
N ASP A 36 -14.50 0.20 -11.58
CA ASP A 36 -13.85 -1.06 -11.98
C ASP A 36 -12.61 -0.85 -12.87
N ILE A 37 -12.05 0.36 -12.91
CA ILE A 37 -10.90 0.72 -13.73
C ILE A 37 -9.65 0.76 -12.86
N ILE A 38 -8.61 0.04 -13.30
CA ILE A 38 -7.28 0.08 -12.68
C ILE A 38 -6.71 1.50 -12.76
N LYS A 39 -6.30 2.05 -11.61
CA LYS A 39 -5.64 3.35 -11.52
C LYS A 39 -4.13 3.15 -11.38
N VAL A 40 -3.36 3.72 -12.31
CA VAL A 40 -1.89 3.67 -12.27
C VAL A 40 -1.35 5.07 -11.99
N ILE A 41 -0.63 5.23 -10.88
CA ILE A 41 0.02 6.50 -10.49
C ILE A 41 1.51 6.39 -10.78
N THR A 42 2.00 7.17 -11.75
CA THR A 42 3.40 7.14 -12.22
C THR A 42 4.07 8.51 -12.14
N GLY A 43 5.40 8.57 -12.30
CA GLY A 43 6.20 9.80 -12.25
C GLY A 43 7.56 9.65 -11.56
N ILE A 44 8.37 10.72 -11.58
CA ILE A 44 9.77 10.74 -11.10
C ILE A 44 9.91 10.38 -9.61
N ARG A 45 11.09 9.89 -9.20
CA ARG A 45 11.40 9.59 -7.78
C ARG A 45 11.14 10.82 -6.91
N ARG A 46 10.54 10.62 -5.72
CA ARG A 46 10.14 11.66 -4.74
C ARG A 46 9.02 12.62 -5.16
N SER A 47 8.26 12.38 -6.23
CA SER A 47 7.08 13.19 -6.58
C SER A 47 5.84 13.02 -5.69
N GLY A 48 5.90 12.19 -4.64
CA GLY A 48 4.78 12.00 -3.70
C GLY A 48 3.66 11.06 -4.18
N LYS A 49 3.95 10.14 -5.11
CA LYS A 49 2.97 9.18 -5.67
C LYS A 49 2.35 8.26 -4.62
N SER A 50 3.19 7.62 -3.78
CA SER A 50 2.74 6.76 -2.70
C SER A 50 1.88 7.55 -1.71
N THR A 51 2.29 8.76 -1.37
CA THR A 51 1.49 9.68 -0.54
C THR A 51 0.13 9.98 -1.16
N LEU A 52 0.07 10.27 -2.47
CA LEU A 52 -1.20 10.52 -3.18
C LEU A 52 -2.11 9.28 -3.15
N ALA A 53 -1.56 8.09 -3.37
CA ALA A 53 -2.30 6.83 -3.32
C ALA A 53 -2.91 6.59 -1.93
N LEU A 54 -2.09 6.73 -0.88
CA LEU A 54 -2.51 6.53 0.50
C LEU A 54 -3.54 7.56 0.95
N LEU A 55 -3.36 8.84 0.60
CA LEU A 55 -4.36 9.88 0.87
C LEU A 55 -5.69 9.59 0.16
N SER A 56 -5.64 9.06 -1.06
CA SER A 56 -6.86 8.69 -1.82
C SER A 56 -7.61 7.49 -1.22
N LEU A 57 -6.88 6.63 -0.49
CA LEU A 57 -7.42 5.45 0.20
C LEU A 57 -7.64 5.68 1.70
N LYS A 58 -7.39 6.90 2.19
CA LYS A 58 -7.55 7.26 3.60
C LYS A 58 -8.99 6.99 4.03
N ASP A 59 -9.15 6.40 5.22
CA ASP A 59 -10.44 6.01 5.80
C ASP A 59 -11.24 4.98 4.96
N LYS A 60 -10.58 4.28 4.04
CA LYS A 60 -11.13 3.14 3.28
C LYS A 60 -10.51 1.83 3.75
N ASN A 61 -11.23 0.74 3.57
CA ASN A 61 -10.64 -0.59 3.73
C ASN A 61 -9.94 -0.98 2.42
N PHE A 62 -8.65 -1.25 2.47
CA PHE A 62 -7.85 -1.62 1.29
C PHE A 62 -6.72 -2.57 1.66
N GLY A 63 -6.34 -3.43 0.71
CA GLY A 63 -5.12 -4.23 0.78
C GLY A 63 -3.91 -3.40 0.35
N TYR A 64 -2.78 -3.58 1.04
CA TYR A 64 -1.51 -2.94 0.71
C TYR A 64 -0.42 -3.99 0.57
N ILE A 65 0.39 -3.84 -0.48
CA ILE A 65 1.57 -4.67 -0.69
C ILE A 65 2.68 -3.81 -1.29
N ASN A 66 3.87 -3.85 -0.69
CA ASN A 66 5.07 -3.23 -1.22
C ASN A 66 6.02 -4.29 -1.79
N PHE A 67 6.12 -4.37 -3.13
CA PHE A 67 6.94 -5.36 -3.83
C PHE A 67 8.47 -5.13 -3.74
N ASP A 68 8.93 -4.03 -3.14
CA ASP A 68 10.37 -3.80 -2.94
C ASP A 68 10.97 -4.68 -1.83
N GLU A 69 10.14 -5.38 -1.04
CA GLU A 69 10.60 -6.30 0.01
C GLU A 69 11.04 -7.65 -0.58
N ARG A 70 12.33 -7.98 -0.44
CA ARG A 70 12.92 -9.17 -1.08
C ARG A 70 12.31 -10.48 -0.60
N GLU A 71 11.81 -10.50 0.63
CA GLU A 71 11.19 -11.68 1.23
C GLU A 71 9.87 -12.05 0.53
N LEU A 72 9.20 -11.09 -0.13
CA LEU A 72 8.02 -11.36 -0.96
C LEU A 72 8.35 -12.18 -2.21
N LEU A 73 9.62 -12.21 -2.65
CA LEU A 73 10.04 -13.04 -3.79
C LEU A 73 9.91 -14.54 -3.51
N ASN A 74 9.80 -14.93 -2.24
CA ASN A 74 9.62 -16.32 -1.83
C ASN A 74 8.15 -16.73 -1.71
N PHE A 75 7.22 -15.81 -1.92
CA PHE A 75 5.79 -16.08 -1.81
C PHE A 75 5.28 -16.77 -3.07
N ASN A 76 4.55 -17.86 -2.89
CA ASN A 76 3.75 -18.44 -3.96
C ASN A 76 2.38 -17.73 -4.05
N LEU A 77 1.59 -18.07 -5.08
CA LEU A 77 0.29 -17.45 -5.32
C LEU A 77 -0.66 -17.59 -4.11
N THR A 78 -0.66 -18.77 -3.49
CA THR A 78 -1.43 -19.08 -2.28
C THR A 78 -1.04 -18.20 -1.09
N ASP A 79 0.26 -17.88 -0.95
CA ASP A 79 0.75 -17.03 0.13
C ASP A 79 0.26 -15.59 -0.06
N ILE A 80 0.15 -15.12 -1.31
CA ILE A 80 -0.39 -13.79 -1.66
C ILE A 80 -1.91 -13.74 -1.44
N GLU A 81 -2.65 -14.79 -1.80
CA GLU A 81 -4.09 -14.87 -1.53
C GLU A 81 -4.39 -14.78 -0.03
N ASN A 82 -3.61 -15.47 0.80
CA ASN A 82 -3.72 -15.40 2.26
C ASN A 82 -3.32 -14.03 2.86
N LEU A 83 -2.65 -13.17 2.07
CA LEU A 83 -2.16 -11.86 2.51
C LEU A 83 -3.19 -10.74 2.28
N ILE A 84 -4.03 -10.89 1.25
CA ILE A 84 -4.90 -9.83 0.71
C ILE A 84 -6.37 -10.00 1.19
N PHE A 85 -6.75 -11.20 1.65
CA PHE A 85 -8.07 -11.52 2.21
C PHE A 85 -8.07 -11.61 3.74
#